data_AF-V2ZI95-F1
#
_entry.id   AF-V2ZI95-F1
#
_cell.length_a   1.000
_cell.length_b   1.000
_cell.length_c   1.000
_cell.angle_alpha   90.00
_cell.angle_beta   90.00
_cell.angle_gamma   90.00
#
_symmetry.space_group_name_H-M   'P 1'
#
loop_
_entity.id
_entity.type
_entity.pdbx_description
1 polymer ?
#
loop_
_entity_poly.entity_id
_entity_poly.type
_entity_poly.pdbx_seq_one_letter_code
_entity_poly.pdbx_strand_id
1 'polypeptide(L)'
;MAELREAHLRYLLAIYELGKSTPDVGTQAVAKALNCSKASVTKMMATLMDMNLLVREKYGKIYLTDTGFLLAKDMLQCIELIRERLPAMGFDLTEEETRDFVRTMAVNLPEHCRRRLAGRV
;
A
#
# COMPACT_ATOMS: atom_id res chain seq x y z
N MET A 1 -1.67 15.27 14.95
CA MET A 1 -2.21 14.31 13.96
C MET A 1 -1.12 14.05 12.93
N ALA A 2 -0.67 12.81 12.77
CA ALA A 2 0.40 12.48 11.83
C ALA A 2 -0.14 12.55 10.39
N GLU A 3 0.52 13.32 9.52
CA GLU A 3 0.18 13.42 8.11
C GLU A 3 0.46 12.11 7.37
N LEU A 4 -0.47 11.68 6.50
CA LEU A 4 -0.35 10.46 5.71
C LEU A 4 0.64 10.68 4.54
N ARG A 5 1.78 9.99 4.58
CA ARG A 5 2.84 10.10 3.57
C ARG A 5 2.85 8.91 2.62
N GLU A 6 3.54 9.06 1.49
CA GLU A 6 3.72 8.00 0.49
C GLU A 6 4.29 6.71 1.09
N ALA A 7 5.24 6.83 2.03
CA ALA A 7 5.80 5.67 2.71
C ALA A 7 4.73 4.89 3.49
N HIS A 8 3.81 5.58 4.17
CA HIS A 8 2.71 4.93 4.91
C HIS A 8 1.85 4.13 3.93
N LEU A 9 1.50 4.74 2.81
CA LEU A 9 0.71 4.12 1.75
C LEU A 9 1.39 2.87 1.18
N ARG A 10 2.68 2.94 0.82
CA ARG A 10 3.44 1.77 0.31
C ARG A 10 3.36 0.59 1.27
N TYR A 11 3.47 0.84 2.57
CA TYR A 11 3.37 -0.21 3.58
C TYR A 11 1.96 -0.79 3.71
N LEU A 12 0.92 0.05 3.70
CA LEU A 12 -0.47 -0.41 3.73
C LEU A 12 -0.83 -1.29 2.53
N LEU A 13 -0.39 -0.90 1.33
CA LEU A 13 -0.58 -1.72 0.12
C LEU A 13 0.11 -3.07 0.24
N ALA A 14 1.38 -3.08 0.66
CA ALA A 14 2.13 -4.32 0.79
C ALA A 14 1.49 -5.27 1.82
N ILE A 15 1.04 -4.75 2.97
CA ILE A 15 0.32 -5.55 3.97
C ILE A 15 -0.98 -6.09 3.40
N TYR A 16 -1.75 -5.26 2.69
CA TYR A 16 -3.01 -5.64 2.07
C TYR A 16 -2.82 -6.76 1.03
N GLU A 17 -1.82 -6.64 0.17
CA GLU A 17 -1.51 -7.65 -0.85
C GLU A 17 -1.03 -8.97 -0.24
N LEU A 18 -0.14 -8.91 0.76
CA LEU A 18 0.29 -10.09 1.51
C LEU A 18 -0.89 -10.77 2.22
N GLY A 19 -1.81 -9.98 2.76
CA GLY A 19 -3.03 -10.46 3.43
C GLY A 19 -3.99 -11.23 2.53
N LYS A 20 -3.95 -11.01 1.21
CA LYS A 20 -4.76 -11.79 0.25
C LYS A 20 -4.25 -13.22 0.07
N SER A 21 -2.93 -13.41 0.14
CA SER A 21 -2.28 -14.70 -0.09
C SER A 21 -2.09 -15.49 1.19
N THR A 22 -1.91 -14.80 2.32
CA THR A 22 -1.67 -15.40 3.63
C THR A 22 -2.44 -14.65 4.71
N PRO A 23 -3.26 -15.33 5.54
CA PRO A 23 -3.98 -14.68 6.64
C PRO A 23 -3.04 -14.04 7.68
N ASP A 24 -1.82 -14.58 7.80
CA ASP A 24 -0.88 -14.25 8.88
C ASP A 24 0.30 -13.41 8.36
N VAL A 25 0.06 -12.13 8.08
CA VAL A 25 1.12 -11.22 7.61
C VAL A 25 2.10 -10.91 8.75
N GLY A 26 3.36 -11.35 8.61
CA GLY A 26 4.42 -11.07 9.58
C GLY A 26 5.39 -9.98 9.12
N THR A 27 6.08 -9.35 10.07
CA THR A 27 7.12 -8.32 9.83
C THR A 27 8.17 -8.74 8.82
N GLN A 28 8.56 -10.03 8.81
CA GLN A 28 9.55 -10.56 7.87
C GLN A 28 9.02 -10.59 6.43
N ALA A 29 7.75 -10.92 6.22
CA ALA A 29 7.13 -10.91 4.90
C ALA A 29 7.07 -9.49 4.35
N VAL A 30 6.66 -8.52 5.20
CA VAL A 30 6.63 -7.09 4.84
C VAL A 30 8.03 -6.57 4.51
N ALA A 31 9.04 -6.91 5.32
CA ALA A 31 10.43 -6.52 5.08
C ALA A 31 10.95 -7.03 3.73
N LYS A 32 10.64 -8.29 3.40
CA LYS A 32 11.01 -8.89 2.11
C LYS A 32 10.27 -8.22 0.95
N ALA A 33 8.96 -8.00 1.08
CA ALA A 33 8.14 -7.40 0.02
C ALA A 33 8.56 -5.96 -0.32
N LEU A 34 9.00 -5.19 0.68
CA LEU A 34 9.40 -3.79 0.51
C LEU A 34 10.92 -3.58 0.42
N ASN A 35 11.70 -4.66 0.37
CA ASN A 35 13.17 -4.63 0.41
C ASN A 35 13.73 -3.69 1.51
N CYS A 36 13.19 -3.80 2.71
CA CYS A 36 13.51 -2.94 3.86
C CYS A 36 14.08 -3.74 5.02
N SER A 37 14.84 -3.08 5.90
CA SER A 37 15.32 -3.73 7.14
C SER A 37 14.16 -4.03 8.10
N LYS A 38 14.27 -5.10 8.90
CA LYS A 38 13.29 -5.44 9.95
C LYS A 38 13.09 -4.28 10.95
N ALA A 39 14.15 -3.53 11.25
CA ALA A 39 14.10 -2.39 12.15
C ALA A 39 13.27 -1.25 11.54
N SER A 40 13.47 -0.95 10.26
CA SER A 40 12.69 0.05 9.51
C SER A 40 11.21 -0.31 9.46
N VAL A 41 10.90 -1.59 9.15
CA VAL A 41 9.52 -2.08 9.15
C VAL A 41 8.90 -1.95 10.54
N THR A 42 9.60 -2.36 11.60
CA THR A 42 9.08 -2.28 12.97
C THR A 42 8.75 -0.84 13.38
N LYS A 43 9.62 0.12 13.04
CA LYS A 43 9.39 1.55 13.28
C LYS A 43 8.18 2.06 12.50
N MET A 44 8.03 1.65 11.24
CA MET A 44 6.87 2.01 10.42
C MET A 44 5.58 1.39 10.96
N MET A 45 5.60 0.13 11.42
CA MET A 45 4.43 -0.51 12.03
C MET A 45 3.97 0.26 13.26
N ALA A 46 4.91 0.69 14.13
CA ALA A 46 4.58 1.54 15.27
C ALA A 46 3.87 2.83 14.84
N THR A 47 4.41 3.51 13.83
CA THR A 47 3.81 4.74 13.28
C THR A 47 2.40 4.49 12.74
N LEU A 48 2.18 3.40 12.00
CA LEU A 48 0.87 3.06 11.45
C LEU A 48 -0.13 2.61 12.53
N MET A 49 0.34 2.01 13.63
CA MET A 49 -0.49 1.72 14.81
C MET A 49 -0.92 3.01 15.51
N ASP A 50 0.00 3.97 15.70
CA ASP A 50 -0.31 5.28 16.29
C ASP A 50 -1.33 6.06 15.44
N MET A 51 -1.37 5.79 14.13
CA MET A 51 -2.36 6.33 13.19
C MET A 51 -3.68 5.53 13.14
N ASN A 52 -3.81 4.45 13.92
CA ASN A 52 -4.95 3.53 13.91
C ASN A 52 -5.23 2.88 12.54
N LEU A 53 -4.19 2.64 11.74
CA LEU A 53 -4.29 2.04 10.40
C LEU A 53 -3.99 0.55 10.39
N LEU A 54 -3.31 0.04 11.42
CA LEU A 54 -3.10 -1.39 11.62
C LEU A 54 -3.01 -1.71 13.09
N VAL A 55 -3.15 -3.00 13.40
CA VAL A 55 -2.93 -3.56 14.73
C VAL A 55 -1.95 -4.72 14.63
N ARG A 56 -1.22 -4.97 15.73
CA ARG A 56 -0.31 -6.10 15.85
C ARG A 56 -0.71 -6.98 17.03
N GLU A 57 -0.98 -8.25 16.78
CA GLU A 57 -1.28 -9.22 17.84
C GLU A 57 -0.02 -9.64 18.61
N LYS A 58 -0.23 -10.29 19.77
CA LYS A 58 0.85 -10.77 20.66
C LYS A 58 1.90 -11.65 19.95
N TYR A 59 1.53 -12.34 18.87
CA TYR A 59 2.43 -13.19 18.09
C TYR A 59 3.11 -12.47 16.91
N GLY A 60 2.96 -11.15 16.80
CA GLY A 60 3.59 -10.34 15.76
C GLY A 60 2.87 -10.36 14.41
N LYS A 61 1.66 -10.94 14.36
CA LYS A 61 0.77 -10.89 13.20
C LYS A 61 0.21 -9.49 13.02
N ILE A 62 0.22 -9.01 11.78
CA ILE A 62 -0.18 -7.65 11.41
C ILE A 62 -1.52 -7.72 10.69
N TYR A 63 -2.49 -6.93 11.16
CA TYR A 63 -3.79 -6.80 10.53
C TYR A 63 -4.10 -5.33 10.28
N LEU A 64 -4.67 -5.03 9.12
CA LEU A 64 -5.18 -3.69 8.86
C LEU A 64 -6.45 -3.46 9.66
N THR A 65 -6.61 -2.25 10.21
CA THR A 65 -7.91 -1.81 10.72
C THR A 65 -8.87 -1.58 9.56
N ASP A 66 -10.16 -1.37 9.83
CA ASP A 66 -11.12 -1.02 8.79
C ASP A 66 -10.65 0.18 7.96
N THR A 67 -10.16 1.24 8.63
CA THR A 67 -9.63 2.43 7.94
C THR A 67 -8.38 2.12 7.11
N GLY A 68 -7.43 1.36 7.65
CA GLY A 68 -6.22 1.00 6.91
C GLY A 68 -6.48 0.08 5.73
N PHE A 69 -7.39 -0.89 5.90
CA PHE A 69 -7.86 -1.79 4.84
C PHE A 69 -8.50 -0.98 3.71
N LEU A 70 -9.36 -0.04 4.09
CA LEU A 70 -10.11 0.77 3.17
C LEU A 70 -9.21 1.70 2.34
N LEU A 71 -8.17 2.29 2.96
CA LEU A 71 -7.14 3.06 2.28
C LEU A 71 -6.30 2.20 1.31
N ALA A 72 -5.88 1.01 1.75
CA ALA A 72 -5.09 0.11 0.91
C ALA A 72 -5.89 -0.38 -0.30
N LYS A 73 -7.18 -0.69 -0.10
CA LYS A 73 -8.11 -1.07 -1.15
C LYS A 73 -8.29 0.05 -2.18
N ASP A 74 -8.50 1.30 -1.74
CA ASP A 74 -8.59 2.45 -2.66
C ASP A 74 -7.35 2.62 -3.50
N MET A 75 -6.19 2.44 -2.88
CA MET A 75 -4.93 2.56 -3.59
C MET A 75 -4.76 1.47 -4.63
N LEU A 76 -5.16 0.23 -4.32
CA LEU A 76 -5.16 -0.83 -5.32
C LEU A 76 -6.12 -0.53 -6.47
N GLN A 77 -7.32 -0.03 -6.18
CA GLN A 77 -8.27 0.38 -7.23
C GLN A 77 -7.70 1.50 -8.12
N CYS A 78 -7.03 2.48 -7.50
CA CYS A 78 -6.33 3.54 -8.22
C CYS A 78 -5.20 2.97 -9.11
N ILE A 79 -4.46 1.97 -8.62
CA ILE A 79 -3.41 1.28 -9.39
C ILE A 79 -4.02 0.57 -10.60
N GLU A 80 -5.05 -0.26 -10.41
CA GLU A 80 -5.66 -1.00 -11.52
C GLU A 80 -6.23 -0.05 -12.59
N LEU A 81 -6.89 1.05 -12.17
CA LEU A 81 -7.44 2.02 -13.12
C LEU A 81 -6.34 2.75 -13.92
N ILE A 82 -5.23 3.13 -13.27
CA ILE A 82 -4.11 3.76 -13.98
C ILE A 82 -3.46 2.74 -14.93
N ARG A 83 -3.30 1.49 -14.49
CA ARG A 83 -2.76 0.39 -15.30
C ARG A 83 -3.61 0.14 -16.55
N GLU A 84 -4.93 0.12 -16.43
CA GLU A 84 -5.85 -0.03 -17.58
C GLU A 84 -5.74 1.12 -18.59
N ARG A 85 -5.44 2.34 -18.12
CA ARG A 85 -5.31 3.53 -18.98
C ARG A 85 -3.91 3.71 -19.55
N LEU A 86 -2.90 3.08 -18.96
CA LEU A 86 -1.49 3.24 -19.34
C LEU A 86 -1.20 2.94 -20.82
N PRO A 87 -1.75 1.85 -21.42
CA PRO A 87 -1.45 1.49 -22.80
C PRO A 87 -1.84 2.57 -23.82
N ALA A 88 -2.86 3.38 -23.52
CA ALA A 88 -3.30 4.47 -24.39
C ALA A 88 -2.25 5.60 -24.56
N MET A 89 -1.24 5.64 -23.68
CA MET A 89 -0.14 6.61 -23.76
C MET A 89 1.00 6.16 -24.70
N GLY A 90 0.96 4.92 -25.19
CA GLY A 90 1.95 4.43 -26.17
C GLY A 90 3.35 4.18 -25.61
N PHE A 91 3.49 3.97 -24.30
CA PHE A 91 4.76 3.54 -23.71
C PHE A 91 5.02 2.06 -24.02
N ASP A 92 6.26 1.74 -24.41
CA ASP A 92 6.73 0.36 -24.57
C ASP A 92 7.36 -0.11 -23.25
N LEU A 93 6.50 -0.44 -22.28
CA LEU A 93 6.92 -0.91 -20.96
C LEU A 93 6.63 -2.41 -20.85
N THR A 94 7.56 -3.13 -20.26
CA THR A 94 7.32 -4.51 -19.81
C THR A 94 6.25 -4.54 -18.70
N GLU A 95 5.70 -5.73 -18.39
CA GLU A 95 4.73 -5.89 -17.29
C GLU A 95 5.32 -5.47 -15.94
N GLU A 96 6.62 -5.74 -15.72
CA GLU A 96 7.34 -5.35 -14.52
C GLU A 96 7.49 -3.83 -14.42
N GLU A 97 7.93 -3.17 -15.49
CA GLU A 97 8.04 -1.70 -15.53
C GLU A 97 6.67 -1.05 -15.37
N THR A 98 5.63 -1.58 -16.02
CA THR A 98 4.24 -1.12 -15.89
C THR A 98 3.78 -1.19 -14.44
N ARG A 99 3.98 -2.33 -13.78
CA ARG A 99 3.60 -2.52 -12.38
C ARG A 99 4.28 -1.51 -11.46
N ASP A 100 5.59 -1.33 -11.61
CA ASP A 100 6.37 -0.46 -10.74
C ASP A 100 6.07 1.03 -11.00
N PHE A 101 5.88 1.38 -12.28
CA PHE A 101 5.50 2.73 -12.70
C PHE A 101 4.14 3.13 -12.14
N VAL A 102 3.12 2.29 -12.33
CA VAL A 102 1.75 2.57 -11.86
C VAL A 102 1.69 2.67 -10.34
N ARG A 103 2.39 1.79 -9.61
CA ARG A 103 2.52 1.89 -8.14
C ARG A 103 3.12 3.22 -7.73
N THR A 104 4.17 3.65 -8.41
CA THR A 104 4.84 4.93 -8.15
C THR A 104 3.91 6.11 -8.43
N MET A 105 3.17 6.11 -9.53
CA MET A 105 2.18 7.14 -9.82
C MET A 105 1.11 7.20 -8.72
N ALA A 106 0.53 6.05 -8.35
CA ALA A 106 -0.56 5.99 -7.38
C ALA A 106 -0.16 6.55 -6.00
N VAL A 107 1.02 6.18 -5.48
CA VAL A 107 1.46 6.67 -4.16
C VAL A 107 1.78 8.16 -4.15
N ASN A 108 2.25 8.72 -5.26
CA ASN A 108 2.61 10.14 -5.41
C ASN A 108 1.41 11.05 -5.76
N LEU A 109 0.27 10.49 -6.16
CA LEU A 109 -0.91 11.29 -6.47
C LEU A 109 -1.44 12.03 -5.21
N PRO A 110 -1.96 13.25 -5.36
CA PRO A 110 -2.68 13.91 -4.28
C PRO A 110 -3.86 13.05 -3.79
N GLU A 111 -4.19 13.14 -2.50
CA GLU A 111 -5.25 12.32 -1.90
C GLU A 111 -6.60 12.49 -2.62
N HIS A 112 -6.98 13.72 -2.96
CA HIS A 112 -8.23 14.00 -3.67
C HIS A 112 -8.27 13.35 -5.07
N CYS A 113 -7.12 13.21 -5.74
CA CYS A 113 -7.02 12.48 -7.01
C CYS A 113 -7.19 10.99 -6.80
N ARG A 114 -6.50 10.40 -5.81
CA ARG A 114 -6.65 8.97 -5.48
C ARG A 114 -8.08 8.60 -5.13
N ARG A 115 -8.75 9.38 -4.26
CA ARG A 115 -10.13 9.12 -3.84
C ARG A 115 -11.09 9.14 -5.02
N ARG A 116 -10.97 10.14 -5.89
CA ARG A 116 -11.75 10.25 -7.12
C ARG A 116 -11.53 9.06 -8.06
N LEU A 117 -10.29 8.60 -8.22
CA LEU A 117 -9.97 7.42 -9.05
C LEU A 117 -10.48 6.12 -8.41
N ALA A 118 -10.51 6.03 -7.08
CA ALA A 118 -11.09 4.91 -6.35
C ALA A 118 -12.65 4.93 -6.30
N GLY A 119 -13.29 5.90 -6.96
CA GLY A 119 -14.74 6.02 -6.99
C GLY A 119 -15.37 6.48 -5.67
N ARG A 120 -14.59 7.15 -4.82
CA ARG A 120 -15.06 7.73 -3.56
C ARG A 120 -15.09 9.24 -3.66
N VAL A 121 -16.30 9.77 -3.79
CA VAL A 121 -16.62 11.20 -3.71
C VAL A 121 -17.13 11.50 -2.31
#